data_AF-A0AAN3H717-F1
#
_entry.id   AF-A0AAN3H717-F1
#
_cell.length_a   1.000
_cell.length_b   1.000
_cell.length_c   1.000
_cell.angle_alpha   90.00
_cell.angle_beta   90.00
_cell.angle_gamma   90.00
#
_symmetry.space_group_name_H-M   'P 1'
#
loop_
_entity.id
_entity.type
_entity.pdbx_description
1 polymer ?
#
loop_
_entity_poly.entity_id
_entity_poly.type
_entity_poly.pdbx_seq_one_letter_code
_entity_poly.pdbx_strand_id
1 'polypeptide(L)'
;GETDIALPGPLPFILSRAYSSYRTRTPAPVGVFGPGWKAPFDIRLQIRDEGLILNDSGGRSIHFEPLFPGEISYSRSESFWLARGGVLKQHKGHPLARLWRALPEAVRLSPHTYMMAVSTTGQWLILGWPERVPEADEVPPPEPPAYRVLTGVVDGFGRSLIFHREAAGELAGEITGVTDGAGRRFHLALSTQAQRAEAFRKQRVTSLSSPAGPRSVSSSQVFPDTLPAGTEYGADNGIRLEAVWLTHDPA
;
A
#
# COMPACT_ATOMS: atom_id res chain seq x y z
N GLY A 1 -14.09 8.29 2.15
CA GLY A 1 -13.15 9.10 2.94
C GLY A 1 -13.03 10.46 2.29
N GLU A 2 -12.66 11.47 3.06
CA GLU A 2 -12.23 12.76 2.55
C GLU A 2 -10.79 12.65 2.03
N THR A 3 -10.43 13.43 1.02
CA THR A 3 -9.06 13.46 0.48
C THR A 3 -8.15 14.20 1.45
N ASP A 4 -7.10 13.52 1.94
CA ASP A 4 -6.10 14.14 2.81
C ASP A 4 -5.05 14.89 1.97
N ILE A 5 -4.54 14.26 0.90
CA ILE A 5 -3.53 14.83 -0.01
C ILE A 5 -3.86 14.41 -1.44
N ALA A 6 -3.79 15.35 -2.39
CA ALA A 6 -3.82 15.06 -3.81
C ALA A 6 -2.60 15.67 -4.49
N LEU A 7 -1.78 14.83 -5.12
CA LEU A 7 -0.62 15.26 -5.89
C LEU A 7 -1.05 15.30 -7.36
N PRO A 8 -1.18 16.51 -7.94
CA PRO A 8 -1.78 16.67 -9.26
C PRO A 8 -0.87 16.08 -10.33
N GLY A 9 -1.47 15.38 -11.28
CA GLY A 9 -0.77 14.81 -12.44
C GLY A 9 -1.80 14.17 -13.38
N PRO A 10 -1.38 13.81 -14.62
CA PRO A 10 -2.24 13.12 -15.58
C PRO A 10 -2.89 11.84 -15.01
N LEU A 11 -2.14 11.14 -14.14
CA LEU A 11 -2.63 10.11 -13.23
C LEU A 11 -2.27 10.57 -11.81
N PRO A 12 -3.22 11.11 -11.03
CA PRO A 12 -2.91 11.73 -9.74
C PRO A 12 -2.69 10.67 -8.66
N PHE A 13 -1.75 10.94 -7.75
CA PHE A 13 -1.69 10.22 -6.48
C PHE A 13 -2.64 10.88 -5.49
N ILE A 14 -3.58 10.11 -4.95
CA ILE A 14 -4.57 10.58 -3.98
C ILE A 14 -4.40 9.76 -2.71
N LEU A 15 -4.03 10.44 -1.64
CA LEU A 15 -4.06 9.91 -0.29
C LEU A 15 -5.39 10.27 0.36
N SER A 16 -6.07 9.26 0.87
CA SER A 16 -7.24 9.44 1.72
C SER A 16 -7.22 8.39 2.81
N ARG A 17 -7.94 8.67 3.88
CA ARG A 17 -8.22 7.72 4.95
C ARG A 17 -9.68 7.33 4.94
N ALA A 18 -9.93 6.04 5.07
CA ALA A 18 -11.26 5.50 5.28
C ALA A 18 -11.28 4.72 6.59
N TYR A 19 -12.24 5.03 7.45
CA TYR A 19 -12.55 4.18 8.58
C TYR A 19 -13.36 2.97 8.11
N SER A 20 -13.02 1.79 8.60
CA SER A 20 -13.75 0.57 8.35
C SER A 20 -14.02 -0.15 9.66
N SER A 21 -15.29 -0.25 10.03
CA SER A 21 -15.75 -1.14 11.11
C SER A 21 -15.87 -2.59 10.66
N TYR A 22 -15.58 -2.90 9.39
CA TYR A 22 -15.75 -4.23 8.84
C TYR A 22 -14.74 -5.20 9.46
N ARG A 23 -15.26 -6.28 10.05
CA ARG A 23 -14.46 -7.33 10.68
C ARG A 23 -14.49 -8.57 9.81
N THR A 24 -13.31 -8.99 9.37
CA THR A 24 -13.09 -10.20 8.58
C THR A 24 -12.27 -11.21 9.40
N ARG A 25 -12.40 -12.50 9.11
CA ARG A 25 -11.56 -13.55 9.69
C ARG A 25 -10.15 -13.57 9.10
N THR A 26 -9.94 -12.93 7.96
CA THR A 26 -8.67 -12.91 7.21
C THR A 26 -8.22 -11.48 6.90
N PRO A 27 -8.09 -10.61 7.94
CA PRO A 27 -7.73 -9.21 7.73
C PRO A 27 -6.33 -9.08 7.12
N ALA A 28 -6.15 -8.04 6.30
CA ALA A 28 -4.81 -7.54 6.02
C ALA A 28 -4.20 -6.94 7.30
N PRO A 29 -2.85 -6.89 7.40
CA PRO A 29 -2.17 -6.17 8.47
C PRO A 29 -2.68 -4.73 8.64
N VAL A 30 -2.53 -4.21 9.85
CA VAL A 30 -2.81 -2.79 10.15
C VAL A 30 -1.79 -1.94 9.39
N GLY A 31 -2.27 -0.94 8.65
CA GLY A 31 -1.42 -0.02 7.88
C GLY A 31 -1.00 1.22 8.69
N VAL A 32 -0.35 2.16 8.01
CA VAL A 32 0.26 3.37 8.59
C VAL A 32 -0.70 4.37 9.25
N PHE A 33 -2.01 4.12 9.22
CA PHE A 33 -3.02 4.94 9.89
C PHE A 33 -3.56 4.30 11.17
N GLY A 34 -3.07 3.12 11.53
CA GLY A 34 -3.46 2.41 12.73
C GLY A 34 -4.75 1.59 12.58
N PRO A 35 -5.16 0.88 13.64
CA PRO A 35 -6.26 -0.07 13.58
C PRO A 35 -7.59 0.60 13.19
N GLY A 36 -8.37 -0.08 12.35
CA GLY A 36 -9.67 0.41 11.85
C GLY A 36 -9.59 1.42 10.70
N TRP A 37 -8.40 1.92 10.36
CA TRP A 37 -8.19 2.84 9.25
C TRP A 37 -7.53 2.15 8.06
N LYS A 38 -7.89 2.58 6.85
CA LYS A 38 -7.37 2.07 5.58
C LYS A 38 -6.93 3.20 4.66
N ALA A 39 -5.84 2.95 3.95
CA ALA A 39 -5.33 3.75 2.86
C ALA A 39 -5.61 3.07 1.51
N PRO A 40 -5.67 3.83 0.39
CA PRO A 40 -5.77 3.27 -0.95
C PRO A 40 -4.66 2.26 -1.30
N PHE A 41 -3.47 2.44 -0.74
CA PHE A 41 -2.30 1.57 -0.98
C PHE A 41 -2.21 0.35 -0.05
N ASP A 42 -3.17 0.16 0.87
CA ASP A 42 -3.21 -1.01 1.75
C ASP A 42 -3.81 -2.26 1.07
N ILE A 43 -4.19 -2.15 -0.20
CA ILE A 43 -4.69 -3.28 -0.99
C ILE A 43 -3.63 -4.39 -1.03
N ARG A 44 -4.08 -5.60 -0.71
CA ARG A 44 -3.23 -6.78 -0.60
C ARG A 44 -3.95 -8.00 -1.15
N LEU A 45 -3.23 -8.87 -1.84
CA LEU A 45 -3.70 -10.19 -2.21
C LEU A 45 -2.97 -11.22 -1.34
N GLN A 46 -3.68 -12.10 -0.66
CA GLN A 46 -3.11 -13.28 -0.01
C GLN A 46 -3.25 -14.47 -0.96
N ILE A 47 -2.17 -15.21 -1.13
CA ILE A 47 -2.11 -16.43 -1.94
C ILE A 47 -2.10 -17.61 -0.98
N ARG A 48 -3.07 -18.50 -1.11
CA ARG A 48 -3.23 -19.71 -0.30
C ARG A 48 -3.35 -20.92 -1.21
N ASP A 49 -3.13 -22.10 -0.67
CA ASP A 49 -3.22 -23.35 -1.42
C ASP A 49 -4.61 -23.54 -2.04
N GLU A 50 -5.67 -23.23 -1.27
CA GLU A 50 -7.07 -23.41 -1.66
C GLU A 50 -7.73 -22.16 -2.24
N GLY A 51 -6.98 -21.09 -2.53
CA GLY A 51 -7.57 -19.89 -3.10
C GLY A 51 -6.82 -18.58 -2.88
N LEU A 52 -7.45 -17.51 -3.32
CA LEU A 52 -6.95 -16.14 -3.21
C LEU A 52 -7.87 -15.32 -2.31
N ILE A 53 -7.28 -14.43 -1.51
CA ILE A 53 -8.03 -13.46 -0.70
C ILE A 53 -7.54 -12.06 -1.02
N LEU A 54 -8.38 -11.27 -1.67
CA LEU A 54 -8.13 -9.85 -1.88
C LEU A 54 -8.63 -9.06 -0.68
N ASN A 55 -7.72 -8.37 -0.01
CA ASN A 55 -8.04 -7.32 0.93
C ASN A 55 -8.09 -5.98 0.17
N ASP A 56 -9.29 -5.40 0.06
CA ASP A 56 -9.48 -4.14 -0.66
C ASP A 56 -9.14 -2.92 0.23
N SER A 57 -9.18 -1.72 -0.39
CA SER A 57 -8.92 -0.46 0.31
C SER A 57 -10.02 -0.07 1.31
N GLY A 58 -11.13 -0.81 1.35
CA GLY A 58 -12.19 -0.68 2.35
C GLY A 58 -12.02 -1.63 3.55
N GLY A 59 -10.97 -2.47 3.55
CA GLY A 59 -10.73 -3.46 4.60
C GLY A 59 -11.57 -4.73 4.49
N ARG A 60 -12.31 -4.92 3.39
CA ARG A 60 -13.08 -6.15 3.14
C ARG A 60 -12.14 -7.28 2.72
N SER A 61 -12.58 -8.52 2.88
CA SER A 61 -11.88 -9.70 2.35
C SER A 61 -12.75 -10.37 1.30
N ILE A 62 -12.22 -10.51 0.11
CA ILE A 62 -12.93 -11.00 -1.06
C ILE A 62 -12.22 -12.25 -1.54
N HIS A 63 -12.95 -13.36 -1.59
CA HIS A 63 -12.41 -14.67 -1.90
C HIS A 63 -12.54 -14.99 -3.39
N PHE A 64 -11.50 -15.57 -3.97
CA PHE A 64 -11.46 -16.04 -5.35
C PHE A 64 -10.87 -17.44 -5.40
N GLU A 65 -11.27 -18.21 -6.40
CA GLU A 65 -10.55 -19.41 -6.81
C GLU A 65 -9.11 -19.07 -7.24
N PRO A 66 -8.17 -20.03 -7.15
CA PRO A 66 -6.84 -19.86 -7.72
C PRO A 66 -6.92 -19.51 -9.22
N LEU A 67 -6.08 -18.58 -9.66
CA LEU A 67 -5.98 -18.21 -11.07
C LEU A 67 -4.74 -18.85 -11.70
N PHE A 68 -4.90 -19.47 -12.87
CA PHE A 68 -3.79 -19.88 -13.72
C PHE A 68 -3.07 -18.66 -14.34
N PRO A 69 -1.79 -18.80 -14.75
CA PRO A 69 -1.11 -17.73 -15.47
C PRO A 69 -1.89 -17.24 -16.70
N GLY A 70 -2.12 -15.93 -16.78
CA GLY A 70 -2.90 -15.27 -17.83
C GLY A 70 -4.42 -15.30 -17.67
N GLU A 71 -4.94 -15.95 -16.63
CA GLU A 71 -6.37 -16.03 -16.36
C GLU A 71 -6.93 -14.72 -15.79
N ILE A 72 -8.19 -14.44 -16.12
CA ILE A 72 -8.95 -13.30 -15.62
C ILE A 72 -10.29 -13.81 -15.09
N SER A 73 -10.62 -13.46 -13.85
CA SER A 73 -11.90 -13.75 -13.22
C SER A 73 -12.66 -12.46 -12.93
N TYR A 74 -13.96 -12.45 -13.23
CA TYR A 74 -14.85 -11.34 -12.92
C TYR A 74 -15.72 -11.69 -11.72
N SER A 75 -15.62 -10.91 -10.64
CA SER A 75 -16.56 -11.01 -9.53
C SER A 75 -17.82 -10.20 -9.84
N ARG A 76 -18.95 -10.89 -10.01
CA ARG A 76 -20.25 -10.23 -10.24
C ARG A 76 -20.75 -9.48 -9.00
N SER A 77 -20.52 -10.03 -7.80
CA SER A 77 -20.96 -9.41 -6.55
C SER A 77 -20.16 -8.14 -6.24
N GLU A 78 -18.87 -8.14 -6.58
CA GLU A 78 -17.97 -7.02 -6.30
C GLU A 78 -17.80 -6.06 -7.49
N SER A 79 -18.29 -6.45 -8.66
CA SER A 79 -18.22 -5.67 -9.90
C SER A 79 -16.81 -5.26 -10.33
N PHE A 80 -15.85 -6.18 -10.21
CA PHE A 80 -14.47 -5.97 -10.69
C PHE A 80 -13.82 -7.26 -11.18
N TRP A 81 -12.73 -7.11 -11.94
CA TRP A 81 -11.90 -8.20 -12.43
C TRP A 81 -10.63 -8.36 -11.59
N LEU A 82 -10.31 -9.61 -11.25
CA LEU A 82 -8.99 -10.03 -10.77
C LEU A 82 -8.30 -10.82 -11.88
N ALA A 83 -7.06 -10.48 -12.16
CA ALA A 83 -6.27 -11.12 -13.20
C ALA A 83 -4.91 -11.56 -12.67
N ARG A 84 -4.36 -12.60 -13.29
CA ARG A 84 -2.98 -13.04 -13.09
C ARG A 84 -2.19 -12.82 -14.36
N GLY A 85 -0.99 -12.25 -14.26
CA GLY A 85 -0.05 -12.18 -15.37
C GLY A 85 0.42 -13.57 -15.83
N GLY A 86 1.27 -13.60 -16.85
CA GLY A 86 1.78 -14.84 -17.46
C GLY A 86 1.51 -14.95 -18.96
N VAL A 87 0.85 -13.97 -19.58
CA VAL A 87 0.60 -13.95 -21.02
C VAL A 87 0.83 -12.57 -21.62
N LEU A 88 1.44 -12.55 -22.79
CA LEU A 88 1.74 -11.30 -23.48
C LEU A 88 0.45 -10.57 -23.89
N LYS A 89 -0.56 -11.29 -24.36
CA LYS A 89 -1.80 -10.72 -24.92
C LYS A 89 -3.00 -11.54 -24.49
N GLN A 90 -4.09 -10.84 -24.18
CA GLN A 90 -5.40 -11.47 -24.02
C GLN A 90 -6.07 -11.71 -25.38
N HIS A 91 -7.01 -12.65 -25.41
CA HIS A 91 -7.82 -12.91 -26.60
C HIS A 91 -8.55 -11.63 -27.05
N LYS A 92 -8.61 -11.38 -28.36
CA LYS A 92 -9.13 -10.12 -28.91
C LYS A 92 -10.57 -9.81 -28.50
N GLY A 93 -11.38 -10.83 -28.23
CA GLY A 93 -12.77 -10.69 -27.77
C GLY A 93 -12.93 -10.37 -26.29
N HIS A 94 -11.86 -10.41 -25.48
CA HIS A 94 -11.98 -10.12 -24.05
C HIS A 94 -12.28 -8.64 -23.82
N PRO A 95 -13.22 -8.28 -22.93
CA PRO A 95 -13.50 -6.87 -22.60
C PRO A 95 -12.27 -6.10 -22.13
N LEU A 96 -11.33 -6.75 -21.44
CA LEU A 96 -10.09 -6.14 -20.96
C LEU A 96 -8.93 -6.20 -21.96
N ALA A 97 -9.09 -6.73 -23.18
CA ALA A 97 -7.97 -6.91 -24.11
C ALA A 97 -7.29 -5.59 -24.51
N ARG A 98 -8.03 -4.47 -24.53
CA ARG A 98 -7.44 -3.14 -24.74
C ARG A 98 -6.68 -2.67 -23.50
N LEU A 99 -7.32 -2.72 -22.33
CA LEU A 99 -6.71 -2.29 -21.07
C LEU A 99 -5.46 -3.12 -20.73
N TRP A 100 -5.47 -4.43 -21.01
CA TRP A 100 -4.32 -5.32 -20.84
C TRP A 100 -3.10 -4.82 -21.61
N ARG A 101 -3.28 -4.33 -22.85
CA ARG A 101 -2.17 -3.83 -23.69
C ARG A 101 -1.50 -2.58 -23.14
N ALA A 102 -2.16 -1.83 -22.26
CA ALA A 102 -1.56 -0.66 -21.60
C ALA A 102 -0.57 -1.06 -20.50
N LEU A 103 -0.64 -2.29 -19.99
CA LEU A 103 0.30 -2.77 -18.97
C LEU A 103 1.73 -2.90 -19.53
N PRO A 104 2.76 -2.54 -18.75
CA PRO A 104 4.15 -2.86 -19.05
C PRO A 104 4.32 -4.35 -19.36
N GLU A 105 5.23 -4.67 -20.29
CA GLU A 105 5.44 -6.05 -20.72
C GLU A 105 5.86 -6.98 -19.56
N ALA A 106 6.77 -6.52 -18.71
CA ALA A 106 7.22 -7.27 -17.54
C ALA A 106 6.05 -7.66 -16.61
N VAL A 107 5.05 -6.77 -16.45
CA VAL A 107 3.84 -7.03 -15.66
C VAL A 107 2.96 -8.08 -16.34
N ARG A 108 2.77 -7.98 -17.66
CA ARG A 108 1.94 -8.93 -18.43
C ARG A 108 2.52 -10.34 -18.42
N LEU A 109 3.84 -10.47 -18.54
CA LEU A 109 4.53 -11.76 -18.64
C LEU A 109 4.79 -12.42 -17.28
N SER A 110 4.78 -11.66 -16.18
CA SER A 110 5.04 -12.21 -14.85
C SER A 110 3.88 -13.05 -14.32
N PRO A 111 4.06 -14.37 -14.09
CA PRO A 111 3.03 -15.21 -13.45
C PRO A 111 2.92 -14.96 -11.93
N HIS A 112 3.80 -14.12 -11.37
CA HIS A 112 3.78 -13.74 -9.96
C HIS A 112 3.05 -12.42 -9.73
N THR A 113 2.67 -11.70 -10.79
CA THR A 113 1.97 -10.43 -10.67
C THR A 113 0.47 -10.63 -10.86
N TYR A 114 -0.32 -9.98 -10.01
CA TYR A 114 -1.76 -9.94 -10.11
C TYR A 114 -2.21 -8.52 -10.40
N MET A 115 -3.35 -8.37 -11.06
CA MET A 115 -3.91 -7.07 -11.39
C MET A 115 -5.39 -7.02 -11.08
N MET A 116 -5.86 -5.90 -10.55
CA MET A 116 -7.28 -5.63 -10.34
C MET A 116 -7.73 -4.48 -11.25
N ALA A 117 -8.90 -4.61 -11.88
CA ALA A 117 -9.55 -3.53 -12.60
C ALA A 117 -11.04 -3.47 -12.24
N VAL A 118 -11.57 -2.28 -12.01
CA VAL A 118 -13.00 -2.05 -11.71
C VAL A 118 -13.82 -1.69 -12.96
N SER A 119 -13.14 -1.41 -14.08
CA SER A 119 -13.78 -1.11 -15.36
C SER A 119 -12.88 -1.51 -16.53
N THR A 120 -13.46 -1.56 -17.74
CA THR A 120 -12.74 -1.95 -18.97
C THR A 120 -11.89 -0.84 -19.57
N THR A 121 -12.06 0.40 -19.10
CA THR A 121 -11.39 1.61 -19.61
C THR A 121 -10.64 2.39 -18.53
N GLY A 122 -10.74 1.96 -17.27
CA GLY A 122 -10.15 2.66 -16.14
C GLY A 122 -8.68 2.36 -15.96
N GLN A 123 -8.36 1.72 -14.84
CA GLN A 123 -7.00 1.51 -14.38
C GLN A 123 -6.80 0.07 -13.92
N TRP A 124 -5.58 -0.41 -14.09
CA TRP A 124 -5.06 -1.59 -13.40
C TRP A 124 -4.39 -1.16 -12.11
N LEU A 125 -4.77 -1.79 -11.01
CA LEU A 125 -3.99 -1.83 -9.78
C LEU A 125 -3.08 -3.06 -9.84
N ILE A 126 -1.77 -2.85 -9.77
CA ILE A 126 -0.77 -3.89 -9.92
C ILE A 126 -0.35 -4.38 -8.53
N LEU A 127 -0.65 -5.65 -8.26
CA LEU A 127 -0.33 -6.35 -7.03
C LEU A 127 0.91 -7.21 -7.27
N GLY A 128 2.03 -6.74 -6.74
CA GLY A 128 3.36 -7.33 -6.96
C GLY A 128 4.00 -7.76 -5.65
N TRP A 129 5.20 -8.32 -5.76
CA TRP A 129 6.08 -8.52 -4.61
C TRP A 129 6.66 -7.15 -4.23
N PRO A 130 6.56 -6.68 -2.98
CA PRO A 130 7.40 -5.57 -2.52
C PRO A 130 8.86 -5.90 -2.83
N GLU A 131 9.55 -5.00 -3.52
CA GLU A 131 10.92 -5.18 -3.97
C GLU A 131 11.82 -5.52 -2.76
N ARG A 132 12.39 -6.72 -2.76
CA ARG A 132 13.56 -7.06 -1.96
C ARG A 132 14.73 -7.12 -2.91
N VAL A 133 15.76 -6.33 -2.66
CA VAL A 133 17.06 -6.48 -3.35
C VAL A 133 17.72 -7.73 -2.76
N PRO A 134 17.92 -8.80 -3.53
CA PRO A 134 18.68 -9.95 -3.07
C PRO A 134 20.12 -9.49 -2.81
N GLU A 135 20.74 -9.94 -1.72
CA GLU A 135 22.18 -9.67 -1.53
C GLU A 135 23.00 -10.45 -2.56
N ALA A 136 24.15 -9.92 -2.97
CA ALA A 136 24.95 -10.46 -4.08
C ALA A 136 25.34 -11.95 -3.93
N ASP A 137 25.35 -12.46 -2.69
CA ASP A 137 25.70 -13.84 -2.34
C ASP A 137 24.47 -14.71 -1.97
N GLU A 138 23.24 -14.24 -2.23
CA GLU A 138 22.01 -14.95 -1.85
C GLU A 138 21.67 -16.08 -2.84
N VAL A 139 21.84 -17.33 -2.40
CA VAL A 139 21.44 -18.57 -3.10
C VAL A 139 20.08 -19.05 -2.55
N PRO A 140 19.24 -19.72 -3.36
CA PRO A 140 18.41 -19.16 -4.43
C PRO A 140 17.47 -18.06 -3.87
N PRO A 141 16.74 -17.29 -4.72
CA PRO A 141 15.74 -16.37 -4.19
C PRO A 141 14.74 -17.16 -3.33
N PRO A 142 14.45 -16.72 -2.09
CA PRO A 142 13.47 -17.39 -1.26
C PRO A 142 12.11 -17.43 -1.95
N GLU A 143 11.29 -18.41 -1.58
CA GLU A 143 9.93 -18.49 -2.12
C GLU A 143 9.22 -17.14 -1.97
N PRO A 144 8.56 -16.64 -3.04
CA PRO A 144 7.89 -15.35 -2.97
C PRO A 144 6.91 -15.36 -1.81
N PRO A 145 6.74 -14.24 -1.08
CA PRO A 145 5.80 -14.20 0.02
C PRO A 145 4.43 -14.70 -0.41
N ALA A 146 3.69 -15.34 0.50
CA ALA A 146 2.31 -15.78 0.26
C ALA A 146 1.31 -14.61 0.16
N TYR A 147 1.78 -13.44 -0.28
CA TYR A 147 0.98 -12.25 -0.50
C TYR A 147 1.60 -11.33 -1.57
N ARG A 148 0.76 -10.44 -2.13
CA ARG A 148 1.13 -9.34 -3.02
C ARG A 148 0.55 -8.05 -2.48
N VAL A 149 1.24 -6.94 -2.72
CA VAL A 149 0.82 -5.61 -2.28
C VAL A 149 0.70 -4.69 -3.48
N LEU A 150 0.00 -3.57 -3.33
CA LEU A 150 -0.01 -2.53 -4.35
C LEU A 150 1.41 -2.01 -4.59
N THR A 151 1.88 -2.18 -5.83
CA THR A 151 3.20 -1.76 -6.33
C THR A 151 3.08 -0.77 -7.47
N GLY A 152 1.93 -0.72 -8.15
CA GLY A 152 1.72 0.24 -9.22
C GLY A 152 0.25 0.45 -9.57
N VAL A 153 -0.03 1.53 -10.27
CA VAL A 153 -1.29 1.78 -10.97
C VAL A 153 -0.95 2.15 -12.41
N VAL A 154 -1.68 1.59 -13.37
CA VAL A 154 -1.53 1.92 -14.80
C VAL A 154 -2.90 2.17 -15.40
N ASP A 155 -3.08 3.31 -16.06
CA ASP A 155 -4.33 3.59 -16.75
C ASP A 155 -4.35 3.10 -18.21
N GLY A 156 -5.50 3.21 -18.86
CA GLY A 156 -5.66 2.80 -20.27
C GLY A 156 -4.82 3.57 -21.30
N PHE A 157 -4.13 4.65 -20.89
CA PHE A 157 -3.19 5.40 -21.72
C PHE A 157 -1.73 4.99 -21.47
N GLY A 158 -1.48 4.06 -20.54
CA GLY A 158 -0.13 3.62 -20.17
C GLY A 158 0.57 4.55 -19.17
N ARG A 159 -0.12 5.55 -18.62
CA ARG A 159 0.43 6.41 -17.56
C ARG A 159 0.45 5.62 -16.27
N SER A 160 1.48 5.82 -15.46
CA SER A 160 1.72 4.97 -14.29
C SER A 160 1.99 5.76 -13.00
N LEU A 161 1.65 5.13 -11.89
CA LEU A 161 2.19 5.42 -10.56
C LEU A 161 2.92 4.17 -10.09
N ILE A 162 4.10 4.33 -9.51
CA ILE A 162 4.91 3.26 -8.93
C ILE A 162 4.99 3.52 -7.43
N PHE A 163 4.61 2.54 -6.63
CA PHE A 163 4.63 2.62 -5.17
C PHE A 163 5.90 1.94 -4.66
N HIS A 164 6.70 2.71 -3.93
CA HIS A 164 7.94 2.27 -3.33
C HIS A 164 7.69 1.87 -1.89
N ARG A 165 8.27 0.74 -1.50
CA ARG A 165 8.17 0.20 -0.15
C ARG A 165 9.56 -0.04 0.40
N GLU A 166 9.69 0.15 1.70
CA GLU A 166 10.94 -0.12 2.38
C GLU A 166 11.29 -1.61 2.27
N ALA A 167 12.54 -1.92 1.93
CA ALA A 167 12.96 -3.30 1.69
C ALA A 167 13.34 -4.02 2.99
N ALA A 168 13.85 -3.29 3.99
CA ALA A 168 14.42 -3.87 5.21
C ALA A 168 14.28 -2.96 6.44
N GLY A 169 14.59 -3.50 7.62
CA GLY A 169 14.55 -2.77 8.88
C GLY A 169 13.15 -2.66 9.49
N GLU A 170 12.98 -1.73 10.43
CA GLU A 170 11.74 -1.58 11.21
C GLU A 170 10.52 -1.17 10.37
N LEU A 171 10.75 -0.58 9.20
CA LEU A 171 9.69 -0.12 8.28
C LEU A 171 9.48 -1.08 7.10
N ALA A 172 10.13 -2.25 7.08
CA ALA A 172 10.08 -3.18 5.95
C ALA A 172 8.65 -3.50 5.49
N GLY A 173 8.39 -3.32 4.19
CA GLY A 173 7.10 -3.52 3.55
C GLY A 173 6.16 -2.31 3.61
N GLU A 174 6.45 -1.29 4.41
CA GLU A 174 5.67 -0.06 4.46
C GLU A 174 5.97 0.85 3.28
N ILE A 175 4.98 1.64 2.88
CA ILE A 175 5.10 2.58 1.76
C ILE A 175 5.97 3.78 2.16
N THR A 176 7.03 4.02 1.41
CA THR A 176 7.97 5.13 1.67
C THR A 176 8.04 6.12 0.51
N GLY A 177 7.43 5.81 -0.63
CA GLY A 177 7.39 6.75 -1.74
C GLY A 177 6.45 6.37 -2.87
N VAL A 178 6.25 7.34 -3.75
CA VAL A 178 5.49 7.19 -5.00
C VAL A 178 6.24 7.89 -6.12
N THR A 179 6.38 7.24 -7.27
CA THR A 179 6.87 7.86 -8.51
C THR A 179 5.77 7.92 -9.54
N ASP A 180 5.56 9.09 -10.13
CA ASP A 180 4.58 9.24 -11.21
C ASP A 180 5.17 9.02 -12.60
N GLY A 181 4.30 9.00 -13.61
CA GLY A 181 4.70 8.80 -15.01
C GLY A 181 5.55 9.93 -15.60
N ALA A 182 5.69 11.08 -14.91
CA ALA A 182 6.61 12.14 -15.29
C ALA A 182 7.99 11.97 -14.63
N GLY A 183 8.16 11.00 -13.72
CA GLY A 183 9.40 10.75 -13.00
C GLY A 183 9.52 11.53 -11.69
N ARG A 184 8.50 12.30 -11.29
CA ARG A 184 8.50 12.98 -9.99
C ARG A 184 8.43 11.96 -8.88
N ARG A 185 9.26 12.13 -7.85
CA ARG A 185 9.32 11.23 -6.70
C ARG A 185 8.83 11.94 -5.46
N PHE A 186 7.85 11.34 -4.82
CA PHE A 186 7.31 11.77 -3.54
C PHE A 186 7.75 10.80 -2.47
N HIS A 187 8.16 11.33 -1.33
CA HIS A 187 8.52 10.57 -0.16
C HIS A 187 7.40 10.64 0.88
N LEU A 188 7.09 9.49 1.46
CA LEU A 188 6.16 9.32 2.57
C LEU A 188 7.00 9.04 3.82
N ALA A 189 7.13 10.05 4.69
CA ALA A 189 7.86 9.89 5.93
C ALA A 189 7.03 9.16 6.96
N LEU A 190 7.61 8.09 7.46
CA LEU A 190 7.02 7.26 8.50
C LEU A 190 7.80 7.43 9.79
N SER A 191 7.09 7.41 10.92
CA SER A 191 7.72 7.29 12.22
C SER A 191 7.23 6.08 12.99
N THR A 192 8.07 5.57 13.87
CA THR A 192 7.73 4.51 14.82
C THR A 192 7.22 5.09 16.13
N GLN A 193 6.54 4.27 16.94
CA GLN A 193 6.08 4.69 18.27
C GLN A 193 7.25 5.13 19.15
N ALA A 194 8.37 4.41 19.09
CA ALA A 194 9.57 4.72 19.84
C ALA A 194 10.14 6.10 19.47
N GLN A 195 10.22 6.41 18.17
CA GLN A 195 10.67 7.72 17.68
C GLN A 195 9.77 8.86 18.18
N ARG A 196 8.45 8.68 18.10
CA ARG A 196 7.49 9.68 18.60
C ARG A 196 7.57 9.87 20.12
N ALA A 197 7.75 8.79 20.89
CA ALA A 197 7.93 8.86 22.33
C ALA A 197 9.24 9.55 22.73
N GLU A 198 10.32 9.31 21.99
CA GLU A 198 11.59 10.03 22.17
C GLU A 198 11.46 11.52 21.81
N ALA A 199 10.82 11.85 20.70
CA ALA A 199 10.58 13.23 20.29
C ALA A 199 9.76 13.99 21.35
N PHE A 200 8.72 13.36 21.90
CA PHE A 200 7.93 13.91 23.00
C PHE A 200 8.79 14.19 24.25
N ARG A 201 9.65 13.23 24.64
CA ARG A 201 10.57 13.42 25.78
C ARG A 201 11.52 14.60 25.55
N LYS A 202 12.11 14.72 24.36
CA LYS A 202 12.98 15.84 24.00
C LYS A 202 12.26 17.19 24.07
N GLN A 203 11.06 17.29 23.50
CA GLN A 203 10.25 18.51 23.54
C GLN A 203 9.92 18.93 24.98
N ARG A 204 9.60 17.96 25.85
CA ARG A 204 9.31 18.22 27.27
C ARG A 204 10.53 18.77 28.01
N VAL A 205 11.72 18.22 27.78
CA VAL A 205 12.97 18.72 28.40
C VAL A 205 13.27 20.15 27.95
N THR A 206 13.12 20.45 26.66
CA THR A 206 13.32 21.81 26.14
C THR A 206 12.30 22.79 26.72
N SER A 207 11.03 22.39 26.83
CA SER A 207 9.96 23.22 27.39
C SER A 207 10.16 23.54 28.87
N LEU A 208 10.69 22.59 29.64
CA LEU A 208 11.03 22.78 31.06
C LEU A 208 12.27 23.66 31.27
N SER A 209 13.09 23.86 30.23
CA SER A 209 14.35 24.61 30.28
C SER A 209 14.21 26.08 29.82
N SER A 210 13.03 26.51 29.35
CA SER A 210 12.77 27.89 28.88
C SER A 210 12.40 28.85 30.03
N PRO A 211 13.07 30.03 30.19
CA PRO A 211 12.89 30.90 31.36
C PRO A 211 11.60 31.74 31.44
N ALA A 212 10.74 31.79 30.41
CA ALA A 212 9.58 32.68 30.40
C ALA A 212 8.40 32.12 29.58
N GLY A 213 7.37 31.67 30.28
CA GLY A 213 6.06 31.35 29.71
C GLY A 213 5.11 30.84 30.81
N PRO A 214 3.82 31.23 30.83
CA PRO A 214 2.88 30.75 31.82
C PRO A 214 2.83 29.22 31.77
N ARG A 215 3.00 28.57 32.94
CA ARG A 215 2.93 27.10 33.07
C ARG A 215 1.56 26.64 32.57
N SER A 216 1.51 26.09 31.36
CA SER A 216 0.30 25.46 30.84
C SER A 216 -0.03 24.25 31.72
N VAL A 217 -1.25 24.23 32.22
CA VAL A 217 -1.76 23.29 33.23
C VAL A 217 -2.02 21.87 32.67
N SER A 218 -1.44 21.53 31.52
CA SER A 218 -1.54 20.20 30.90
C SER A 218 -0.23 19.40 31.00
N SER A 219 0.47 19.49 32.14
CA SER A 219 1.72 18.78 32.40
C SER A 219 1.56 17.26 32.62
N SER A 220 0.35 16.72 32.46
CA SER A 220 -0.03 15.34 32.78
C SER A 220 -0.08 14.39 31.59
N GLN A 221 0.05 14.85 30.35
CA GLN A 221 0.04 13.93 29.20
C GLN A 221 1.42 13.27 29.06
N VAL A 222 1.52 12.02 29.49
CA VAL A 222 2.65 11.14 29.17
C VAL A 222 2.38 10.56 27.79
N PHE A 223 3.33 10.69 26.86
CA PHE A 223 3.26 9.96 25.60
C PHE A 223 3.72 8.52 25.84
N PRO A 224 2.92 7.51 25.47
CA PRO A 224 3.24 6.12 25.78
C PRO A 224 4.42 5.62 24.96
N ASP A 225 5.37 4.93 25.60
CA ASP A 225 6.51 4.29 24.91
C ASP A 225 6.07 3.06 24.12
N THR A 226 5.03 2.35 24.59
CA THR A 226 4.49 1.14 23.97
C THR A 226 3.00 1.27 23.68
N LEU A 227 2.54 0.64 22.60
CA LEU A 227 1.13 0.59 22.26
C LEU A 227 0.43 -0.58 22.97
N PRO A 228 -0.91 -0.49 23.16
CA PRO A 228 -1.69 -1.63 23.63
C PRO A 228 -1.48 -2.87 22.75
N ALA A 229 -1.52 -4.05 23.35
CA ALA A 229 -1.25 -5.32 22.67
C ALA A 229 -2.17 -5.60 21.46
N GLY A 230 -3.33 -4.94 21.38
CA GLY A 230 -4.16 -4.92 20.19
C GLY A 230 -5.53 -4.28 20.42
N THR A 231 -6.26 -4.09 19.34
CA THR A 231 -7.66 -3.68 19.33
C THR A 231 -8.50 -4.79 18.68
N GLU A 232 -9.83 -4.65 18.69
CA GLU A 232 -10.71 -5.52 17.90
C GLU A 232 -10.45 -5.43 16.37
N TYR A 233 -9.68 -4.43 15.92
CA TYR A 233 -9.27 -4.21 14.53
C TYR A 233 -7.84 -4.68 14.24
N GLY A 234 -7.20 -5.40 15.17
CA GLY A 234 -5.86 -5.95 15.04
C GLY A 234 -4.82 -5.29 15.94
N ALA A 235 -3.63 -5.89 15.96
CA ALA A 235 -2.47 -5.35 16.65
C ALA A 235 -1.91 -4.15 15.87
N ASP A 236 -1.66 -3.07 16.58
CA ASP A 236 -1.09 -1.85 15.99
C ASP A 236 0.39 -2.06 15.68
N ASN A 237 0.82 -1.71 14.46
CA ASN A 237 2.23 -1.79 14.07
C ASN A 237 3.07 -0.65 14.65
N GLY A 238 2.43 0.39 15.21
CA GLY A 238 3.10 1.57 15.75
C GLY A 238 3.79 2.46 14.73
N ILE A 239 3.59 2.22 13.44
CA ILE A 239 4.12 3.04 12.35
C ILE A 239 3.06 4.04 11.93
N ARG A 240 3.44 5.31 11.76
CA ARG A 240 2.53 6.38 11.31
C ARG A 240 3.13 7.21 10.20
N LEU A 241 2.28 7.57 9.23
CA LEU A 241 2.62 8.60 8.26
C LEU A 241 2.67 9.96 8.96
N GLU A 242 3.82 10.63 8.90
CA GLU A 242 4.01 11.96 9.48
C GLU A 242 3.85 13.07 8.43
N ALA A 243 4.46 12.88 7.27
CA ALA A 243 4.48 13.89 6.22
C ALA A 243 4.69 13.27 4.84
N VAL A 244 4.32 14.02 3.81
CA VAL A 244 4.54 13.68 2.40
C VAL A 244 5.14 14.89 1.70
N TRP A 245 6.22 14.70 0.94
CA TRP A 245 6.83 15.78 0.17
C TRP A 245 7.48 15.29 -1.13
N LEU A 246 7.70 16.22 -2.07
CA LEU A 246 8.40 15.99 -3.32
C LEU A 246 9.92 15.96 -3.06
N THR A 247 10.60 14.88 -3.43
CA THR A 247 12.05 14.71 -3.29
C THR A 247 12.82 14.87 -4.59
N HIS A 248 12.16 14.68 -5.72
CA HIS A 248 12.76 14.86 -7.04
C HIS A 248 11.69 15.31 -8.04
N ASP A 249 11.97 16.40 -8.75
CA ASP A 249 11.23 16.84 -9.93
C ASP A 249 12.21 16.86 -11.11
N PRO A 250 11.95 16.12 -12.20
CA PRO A 250 12.83 16.15 -13.37
C PRO A 250 12.67 17.38 -14.26
N ALA A 251 11.74 18.30 -13.94
CA ALA A 251 11.50 19.55 -14.67
C ALA A 251 12.63 20.59 -14.55
#